data_AF-A0A651H3I4-F1
#
_entry.id   AF-A0A651H3I4-F1
#
_cell.length_a   1.000
_cell.length_b   1.000
_cell.length_c   1.000
_cell.angle_alpha   90.00
_cell.angle_beta   90.00
_cell.angle_gamma   90.00
#
_symmetry.space_group_name_H-M   'P 1'
#
loop_
_entity.id
_entity.type
_entity.pdbx_description
1 polymer ?
#
loop_
_entity_poly.entity_id
_entity_poly.type
_entity_poly.pdbx_seq_one_letter_code
_entity_poly.pdbx_strand_id
1 'polypeptide(L)'
;MILLVLSLGLNVVAAVLLFQNRSGGETPLQPPSDHLDRSLPGEQPLLDAGDEAFFEKVEGLAYFSRFPWKGTDDEELVEMVTHLRALGFPDEVVRALVERVIELRSAEALAELARRQEAGEINRHDAMIARSEQVRSNRTKLESIMGAVDAGWSELERRHHEQSWGSIAPERVTLVSDLMQRYHVKRLIAERDGESPALSMHLDQQMLEELSGLLTEPERLEFIYRQTMPGRQLAQALEGVEVSDDELWQLVDHQQRLHEQRMGLHADNPDLRFDILLAQRDLLGEERMDVLLQRTDPHFTRFFEELGSSGEASAGAHRVDLWLAHSALTQELQALRRSAGADPARLAEATRASGLVEQAHRLMTDFGGEDFWERYRESGYAATLRWYLQVADGADPRSRSGPPR
;
A
#
# COMPACT_ATOMS: atom_id res chain seq x y z
N MET A 1 5.09 -22.35 28.41
CA MET A 1 3.82 -21.61 28.62
C MET A 1 3.63 -21.22 30.10
N ILE A 2 3.65 -22.15 31.06
CA ILE A 2 3.64 -21.82 32.52
C ILE A 2 4.84 -20.94 32.93
N LEU A 3 6.02 -21.18 32.35
CA LEU A 3 7.23 -20.37 32.59
C LEU A 3 7.12 -18.91 32.08
N LEU A 4 6.30 -18.65 31.05
CA LEU A 4 6.16 -17.32 30.46
C LEU A 4 5.13 -16.48 31.23
N VAL A 5 4.07 -17.13 31.73
CA VAL A 5 3.09 -16.54 32.66
C VAL A 5 3.71 -16.29 34.05
N LEU A 6 4.53 -17.22 34.55
CA LEU A 6 5.32 -17.00 35.77
C LEU A 6 6.37 -15.91 35.58
N SER A 7 7.02 -15.83 34.41
CA SER A 7 7.96 -14.76 34.09
C SER A 7 7.28 -13.39 34.02
N LEU A 8 6.08 -13.30 33.44
CA LEU A 8 5.34 -12.04 33.38
C LEU A 8 4.85 -11.63 34.77
N GLY A 9 4.30 -12.56 35.55
CA GLY A 9 3.89 -12.33 36.93
C GLY A 9 5.06 -11.93 37.84
N LEU A 10 6.22 -12.60 37.73
CA LEU A 10 7.42 -12.23 38.49
C LEU A 10 7.99 -10.88 38.05
N ASN A 11 7.99 -10.57 36.76
CA ASN A 11 8.49 -9.30 36.25
C ASN A 11 7.58 -8.12 36.66
N VAL A 12 6.27 -8.34 36.73
CA VAL A 12 5.31 -7.35 37.23
C VAL A 12 5.49 -7.13 38.73
N VAL A 13 5.63 -8.20 39.53
CA VAL A 13 5.91 -8.08 40.97
C VAL A 13 7.27 -7.44 41.24
N ALA A 14 8.30 -7.79 40.46
CA ALA A 14 9.64 -7.21 40.59
C ALA A 14 9.69 -5.75 40.15
N ALA A 15 8.95 -5.35 39.10
CA ALA A 15 8.84 -3.96 38.68
C ALA A 15 8.13 -3.10 39.74
N VAL A 16 7.07 -3.62 40.37
CA VAL A 16 6.37 -2.95 41.47
C VAL A 16 7.27 -2.80 42.70
N LEU A 17 8.03 -3.84 43.07
CA LEU A 17 8.97 -3.78 44.19
C LEU A 17 10.18 -2.86 43.92
N LEU A 18 10.68 -2.82 42.69
CA LEU A 18 11.78 -1.92 42.31
C LEU A 18 11.33 -0.45 42.22
N PHE A 19 10.10 -0.18 41.81
CA PHE A 19 9.55 1.19 41.80
C PHE A 19 9.17 1.69 43.20
N GLN A 20 8.70 0.83 44.10
CA GLN A 20 8.45 1.19 45.51
C GLN A 20 9.73 1.49 46.29
N ASN A 21 10.88 0.90 45.90
CA ASN A 21 12.17 1.15 46.55
C ASN A 21 12.96 2.33 45.97
N ARG A 22 12.48 2.99 44.91
CA ARG A 22 13.22 4.07 44.22
C ARG A 22 12.73 5.48 44.56
N SER A 23 11.76 5.61 45.47
CA SER A 23 11.28 6.89 46.02
C SER A 23 12.06 7.37 47.25
N GLY A 24 13.24 6.81 47.54
CA GLY A 24 14.12 7.25 48.63
C GLY A 24 15.60 7.31 48.26
N GLY A 25 16.12 8.52 48.06
CA GLY A 25 17.55 8.86 47.92
C GLY A 25 17.79 9.77 46.71
N GLU A 26 18.48 10.91 46.79
CA GLU A 26 19.64 11.25 47.61
C GLU A 26 19.77 12.78 47.81
N THR A 27 20.26 13.20 48.97
CA THR A 27 21.01 14.48 49.13
C THR A 27 22.19 14.16 50.06
N PRO A 28 23.43 14.60 49.75
CA PRO A 28 24.62 13.93 50.25
C PRO A 28 25.11 14.40 51.64
N LEU A 29 25.74 13.45 52.31
CA LEU A 29 26.57 13.42 53.52
C LEU A 29 27.20 14.73 54.05
N GLN A 30 26.99 14.96 55.35
CA GLN A 30 27.93 15.65 56.24
C GLN A 30 27.83 15.06 57.68
N PRO A 31 28.94 14.65 58.33
CA PRO A 31 29.01 14.47 59.78
C PRO A 31 29.98 15.50 60.41
N PRO A 32 30.16 15.58 61.75
CA PRO A 32 29.44 14.93 62.86
C PRO A 32 28.99 15.90 63.99
N SER A 33 28.21 15.42 64.96
CA SER A 33 28.49 15.43 66.42
C SER A 33 27.24 15.62 67.28
N ASP A 34 27.14 14.78 68.31
CA ASP A 34 26.49 14.95 69.62
C ASP A 34 25.03 15.44 69.69
N HIS A 35 24.12 14.55 70.08
CA HIS A 35 23.57 14.53 71.44
C HIS A 35 22.58 13.35 71.57
N LEU A 36 22.89 12.48 72.53
CA LEU A 36 21.93 11.60 73.17
C LEU A 36 20.86 12.45 73.86
N ASP A 37 19.59 12.34 73.45
CA ASP A 37 18.52 12.41 74.45
C ASP A 37 17.28 11.60 74.06
N ARG A 38 16.68 11.02 75.10
CA ARG A 38 15.59 10.04 75.08
C ARG A 38 14.27 10.67 74.64
N SER A 39 13.52 9.95 73.80
CA SER A 39 12.04 9.94 73.80
C SER A 39 11.52 8.73 73.01
N LEU A 40 11.10 7.67 73.71
CA LEU A 40 9.89 6.91 73.35
C LEU A 40 8.76 7.59 74.16
N PRO A 41 7.52 7.76 73.67
CA PRO A 41 6.78 6.81 72.85
C PRO A 41 5.96 7.46 71.71
N GLY A 42 5.45 6.64 70.80
CA GLY A 42 4.44 7.08 69.83
C GLY A 42 4.15 5.95 68.87
N GLU A 43 3.06 5.25 69.14
CA GLU A 43 2.42 4.32 68.22
C GLU A 43 2.45 4.92 66.81
N GLN A 44 3.08 4.22 65.87
CA GLN A 44 2.83 4.46 64.45
C GLN A 44 1.32 4.28 64.27
N PRO A 45 0.57 5.28 63.79
CA PRO A 45 -0.79 5.02 63.38
C PRO A 45 -0.69 4.03 62.22
N LEU A 46 -1.23 2.83 62.46
CA LEU A 46 -1.64 1.93 61.41
C LEU A 46 -2.42 2.74 60.38
N LEU A 47 -2.02 2.59 59.11
CA LEU A 47 -2.89 2.67 57.94
C LEU A 47 -3.99 3.72 58.07
N ASP A 48 -3.68 4.94 57.63
CA ASP A 48 -4.71 5.95 57.41
C ASP A 48 -5.70 5.38 56.38
N ALA A 49 -6.83 4.92 56.90
CA ALA A 49 -7.94 4.37 56.15
C ALA A 49 -8.63 5.52 55.43
N GLY A 50 -8.06 5.93 54.30
CA GLY A 50 -8.58 7.01 53.47
C GLY A 50 -7.93 7.15 52.11
N ASP A 51 -6.95 6.30 51.77
CA ASP A 51 -6.34 6.32 50.45
C ASP A 51 -7.19 5.43 49.52
N GLU A 52 -8.26 5.99 48.96
CA GLU A 52 -9.12 5.31 47.96
C GLU A 52 -8.27 4.68 46.84
N ALA A 53 -7.16 5.33 46.48
CA ALA A 53 -6.18 4.83 45.52
C ALA A 53 -5.45 3.54 45.95
N PHE A 54 -5.32 3.26 47.24
CA PHE A 54 -4.76 1.99 47.75
C PHE A 54 -5.79 0.86 47.65
N PHE A 55 -7.04 1.13 48.01
CA PHE A 55 -8.12 0.13 47.93
C PHE A 55 -8.41 -0.26 46.48
N GLU A 56 -8.46 0.69 45.54
CA GLU A 56 -8.61 0.42 44.11
C GLU A 56 -7.48 -0.48 43.56
N LYS A 57 -6.24 -0.28 44.04
CA LYS A 57 -5.09 -1.11 43.63
C LYS A 57 -5.17 -2.53 44.18
N VAL A 58 -5.60 -2.70 45.43
CA VAL A 58 -5.77 -4.03 46.04
C VAL A 58 -6.91 -4.79 45.35
N GLU A 59 -8.01 -4.11 45.04
CA GLU A 59 -9.15 -4.68 44.32
C GLU A 59 -8.78 -5.10 42.89
N GLY A 60 -8.04 -4.26 42.15
CA GLY A 60 -7.51 -4.61 40.84
C GLY A 60 -6.60 -5.83 40.85
N LEU A 61 -5.68 -5.94 41.82
CA LEU A 61 -4.82 -7.13 41.93
C LEU A 61 -5.61 -8.41 42.27
N ALA A 62 -6.64 -8.29 43.11
CA ALA A 62 -7.53 -9.40 43.42
C ALA A 62 -8.33 -9.86 42.20
N TYR A 63 -8.80 -8.92 41.36
CA TYR A 63 -9.48 -9.21 40.10
C TYR A 63 -8.62 -10.08 39.18
N PHE A 64 -7.38 -9.67 38.90
CA PHE A 64 -6.47 -10.40 37.99
C PHE A 64 -6.08 -11.80 38.48
N SER A 65 -6.10 -12.03 39.79
CA SER A 65 -5.83 -13.36 40.36
C SER A 65 -6.90 -14.41 39.99
N ARG A 66 -8.09 -13.97 39.61
CA ARG A 66 -9.25 -14.81 39.26
C ARG A 66 -9.71 -14.63 37.82
N PHE A 67 -9.10 -13.72 37.08
CA PHE A 67 -9.54 -13.37 35.73
C PHE A 67 -9.45 -14.58 34.78
N PRO A 68 -10.55 -14.97 34.13
CA PRO A 68 -10.57 -16.10 33.21
C PRO A 68 -9.96 -15.66 31.88
N TRP A 69 -8.64 -15.72 31.75
CA TRP A 69 -7.89 -15.38 30.52
C TRP A 69 -8.34 -16.15 29.26
N LYS A 70 -9.15 -17.21 29.42
CA LYS A 70 -9.79 -17.96 28.35
C LYS A 70 -11.30 -17.92 28.54
N GLY A 71 -12.03 -17.65 27.46
CA GLY A 71 -13.49 -17.61 27.50
C GLY A 71 -14.06 -16.32 28.07
N THR A 72 -13.21 -15.29 28.25
CA THR A 72 -13.63 -13.96 28.69
C THR A 72 -14.73 -13.42 27.79
N ASP A 73 -15.81 -12.87 28.34
CA ASP A 73 -16.80 -12.17 27.52
C ASP A 73 -16.38 -10.72 27.22
N ASP A 74 -17.23 -9.98 26.50
CA ASP A 74 -16.89 -8.61 26.11
C ASP A 74 -17.06 -7.64 27.31
N GLU A 75 -17.90 -7.96 28.30
CA GLU A 75 -18.11 -7.15 29.52
C GLU A 75 -16.91 -7.27 30.47
N GLU A 76 -16.41 -8.48 30.69
CA GLU A 76 -15.21 -8.77 31.46
C GLU A 76 -13.96 -8.10 30.86
N LEU A 77 -13.88 -7.92 29.54
CA LEU A 77 -12.79 -7.16 28.91
C LEU A 77 -12.85 -5.66 29.23
N VAL A 78 -14.04 -5.08 29.35
CA VAL A 78 -14.23 -3.67 29.74
C VAL A 78 -13.85 -3.48 31.22
N GLU A 79 -14.24 -4.41 32.08
CA GLU A 79 -13.82 -4.42 33.49
C GLU A 79 -12.30 -4.56 33.60
N MET A 80 -11.69 -5.45 32.81
CA MET A 80 -10.24 -5.62 32.75
C MET A 80 -9.53 -4.30 32.42
N VAL A 81 -9.98 -3.59 31.39
CA VAL A 81 -9.41 -2.29 31.00
C VAL A 81 -9.53 -1.29 32.15
N THR A 82 -10.68 -1.25 32.82
CA THR A 82 -10.93 -0.34 33.94
C THR A 82 -9.98 -0.62 35.11
N HIS A 83 -9.80 -1.88 35.49
CA HIS A 83 -8.89 -2.28 36.55
C HIS A 83 -7.42 -2.05 36.20
N LEU A 84 -6.99 -2.30 34.95
CA LEU A 84 -5.61 -2.01 34.53
C LEU A 84 -5.31 -0.51 34.57
N ARG A 85 -6.25 0.34 34.13
CA ARG A 85 -6.11 1.79 34.21
C ARG A 85 -6.07 2.28 35.65
N ALA A 86 -6.92 1.76 36.53
CA ALA A 86 -6.91 2.07 37.97
C ALA A 86 -5.59 1.67 38.65
N LEU A 87 -4.97 0.58 38.19
CA LEU A 87 -3.63 0.16 38.64
C LEU A 87 -2.49 1.04 38.11
N GLY A 88 -2.77 1.96 37.19
CA GLY A 88 -1.79 2.88 36.60
C GLY A 88 -0.99 2.28 35.45
N PHE A 89 -1.47 1.21 34.81
CA PHE A 89 -0.83 0.70 33.59
C PHE A 89 -0.98 1.70 32.43
N PRO A 90 0.09 1.93 31.64
CA PRO A 90 0.00 2.74 30.43
C PRO A 90 -0.99 2.16 29.43
N ASP A 91 -1.72 3.01 28.72
CA ASP A 91 -2.77 2.60 27.78
C ASP A 91 -2.22 1.69 26.65
N GLU A 92 -0.94 1.80 26.29
CA GLU A 92 -0.30 0.90 25.33
C GLU A 92 -0.20 -0.55 25.85
N VAL A 93 0.08 -0.71 27.15
CA VAL A 93 0.13 -2.02 27.80
C VAL A 93 -1.28 -2.59 27.93
N VAL A 94 -2.25 -1.75 28.28
CA VAL A 94 -3.67 -2.12 28.36
C VAL A 94 -4.15 -2.61 27.00
N ARG A 95 -3.90 -1.85 25.93
CA ARG A 95 -4.28 -2.19 24.56
C ARG A 95 -3.69 -3.55 24.15
N ALA A 96 -2.38 -3.73 24.31
CA ALA A 96 -1.70 -4.96 23.93
C ALA A 96 -2.25 -6.19 24.67
N LEU A 97 -2.64 -6.05 25.94
CA LEU A 97 -3.28 -7.12 26.70
C LEU A 97 -4.68 -7.45 26.18
N VAL A 98 -5.51 -6.43 25.90
CA VAL A 98 -6.85 -6.62 25.33
C VAL A 98 -6.78 -7.29 23.96
N GLU A 99 -5.92 -6.77 23.07
CA GLU A 99 -5.66 -7.36 21.75
C GLU A 99 -5.26 -8.83 21.89
N ARG A 100 -4.36 -9.13 22.82
CA ARG A 100 -3.91 -10.51 23.05
C ARG A 100 -5.02 -11.42 23.53
N VAL A 101 -5.91 -10.96 24.41
CA VAL A 101 -7.05 -11.77 24.87
C VAL A 101 -8.04 -12.00 23.74
N ILE A 102 -8.35 -10.98 22.92
CA ILE A 102 -9.21 -11.12 21.74
C ILE A 102 -8.62 -12.12 20.74
N GLU A 103 -7.31 -12.05 20.47
CA GLU A 103 -6.61 -13.02 19.62
C GLU A 103 -6.77 -14.45 20.15
N LEU A 104 -6.51 -14.67 21.45
CA LEU A 104 -6.62 -15.99 22.06
C LEU A 104 -8.03 -16.56 21.98
N ARG A 105 -9.06 -15.73 22.13
CA ARG A 105 -10.48 -16.12 21.97
C ARG A 105 -10.79 -16.55 20.53
N SER A 106 -10.24 -15.84 19.54
CA SER A 106 -10.48 -16.14 18.13
C SER A 106 -9.59 -17.24 17.55
N ALA A 107 -8.49 -17.59 18.23
CA ALA A 107 -7.50 -18.56 17.74
C ALA A 107 -8.10 -19.97 17.53
N GLU A 108 -9.00 -20.43 18.42
CA GLU A 108 -9.63 -21.74 18.28
C GLU A 108 -10.57 -21.79 17.07
N ALA A 109 -11.37 -20.74 16.86
CA ALA A 109 -12.24 -20.63 15.69
C ALA A 109 -11.45 -20.57 14.38
N LEU A 110 -10.35 -19.82 14.35
CA LEU A 110 -9.47 -19.73 13.17
C LEU A 110 -8.73 -21.04 12.89
N ALA A 111 -8.30 -21.75 13.94
CA ALA A 111 -7.67 -23.06 13.81
C ALA A 111 -8.65 -24.14 13.35
N GLU A 112 -9.92 -24.06 13.76
CA GLU A 112 -10.98 -24.94 13.23
C GLU A 112 -11.24 -24.65 11.75
N LEU A 113 -11.38 -23.38 11.36
CA LEU A 113 -11.53 -22.99 9.96
C LEU A 113 -10.37 -23.52 9.10
N ALA A 114 -9.12 -23.38 9.56
CA ALA A 114 -7.95 -23.91 8.86
C ALA A 114 -8.00 -25.43 8.70
N ARG A 115 -8.36 -26.17 9.76
CA ARG A 115 -8.50 -27.64 9.70
C ARG A 115 -9.58 -28.08 8.72
N ARG A 116 -10.73 -27.42 8.72
CA ARG A 116 -11.83 -27.72 7.79
C ARG A 116 -11.44 -27.43 6.33
N GLN A 117 -10.64 -26.38 6.10
CA GLN A 117 -10.09 -26.07 4.78
C GLN A 117 -9.09 -27.17 4.33
N GLU A 118 -8.17 -27.58 5.19
CA GLU A 118 -7.19 -28.63 4.91
C GLU A 118 -7.86 -30.00 4.67
N ALA A 119 -8.93 -30.30 5.40
CA ALA A 119 -9.75 -31.49 5.20
C ALA A 119 -10.63 -31.43 3.93
N GLY A 120 -10.69 -30.30 3.24
CA GLY A 120 -11.51 -30.10 2.05
C GLY A 120 -13.01 -29.98 2.32
N GLU A 121 -13.42 -29.78 3.58
CA GLU A 121 -14.82 -29.58 3.97
C GLU A 121 -15.36 -28.21 3.54
N ILE A 122 -14.47 -27.22 3.46
CA ILE A 122 -14.77 -25.88 2.98
C ILE A 122 -13.78 -25.52 1.87
N ASN A 123 -14.25 -24.78 0.86
CA ASN A 123 -13.37 -24.29 -0.18
C ASN A 123 -12.50 -23.13 0.35
N ARG A 124 -11.41 -22.82 -0.37
CA ARG A 124 -10.46 -21.76 0.00
C ARG A 124 -11.12 -20.39 0.12
N HIS A 125 -12.06 -20.05 -0.76
CA HIS A 125 -12.72 -18.74 -0.79
C HIS A 125 -13.59 -18.55 0.47
N ASP A 126 -14.41 -19.53 0.83
CA ASP A 126 -15.26 -19.48 2.03
C ASP A 126 -14.42 -19.41 3.32
N ALA A 127 -13.30 -20.13 3.38
CA ALA A 127 -12.35 -20.02 4.50
C ALA A 127 -11.74 -18.61 4.61
N MET A 128 -11.38 -17.99 3.47
CA MET A 128 -10.87 -16.62 3.43
C MET A 128 -11.93 -15.58 3.84
N ILE A 129 -13.18 -15.76 3.42
CA ILE A 129 -14.31 -14.90 3.81
C ILE A 129 -14.54 -14.99 5.33
N ALA A 130 -14.66 -16.20 5.88
CA ALA A 130 -14.87 -16.38 7.32
C ALA A 130 -13.72 -15.80 8.16
N ARG A 131 -12.47 -15.97 7.72
CA ARG A 131 -11.30 -15.36 8.36
C ARG A 131 -11.38 -13.83 8.34
N SER A 132 -11.80 -13.27 7.22
CA SER A 132 -11.96 -11.82 7.05
C SER A 132 -13.01 -11.24 8.00
N GLU A 133 -14.15 -11.91 8.12
CA GLU A 133 -15.22 -11.54 9.04
C GLU A 133 -14.76 -11.62 10.51
N GLN A 134 -13.98 -12.64 10.87
CA GLN A 134 -13.43 -12.77 12.21
C GLN A 134 -12.45 -11.64 12.54
N VAL A 135 -11.56 -11.28 11.62
CA VAL A 135 -10.61 -10.16 11.80
C VAL A 135 -11.36 -8.85 11.98
N ARG A 136 -12.39 -8.60 11.16
CA ARG A 136 -13.24 -7.41 11.28
C ARG A 136 -13.97 -7.37 12.62
N SER A 137 -14.55 -8.49 13.05
CA SER A 137 -15.24 -8.60 14.34
C SER A 137 -14.29 -8.31 15.52
N ASN A 138 -13.08 -8.87 15.49
CA ASN A 138 -12.07 -8.63 16.52
C ASN A 138 -11.69 -7.14 16.60
N ARG A 139 -11.54 -6.46 15.46
CA ARG A 139 -11.25 -5.01 15.41
C ARG A 139 -12.38 -4.20 16.02
N THR A 140 -13.63 -4.44 15.63
CA THR A 140 -14.79 -3.73 16.18
C THR A 140 -14.90 -3.92 17.69
N LYS A 141 -14.59 -5.11 18.20
CA LYS A 141 -14.55 -5.38 19.64
C LYS A 141 -13.47 -4.56 20.34
N LEU A 142 -12.26 -4.56 19.80
CA LEU A 142 -11.15 -3.77 20.34
C LEU A 142 -11.51 -2.28 20.41
N GLU A 143 -12.05 -1.73 19.31
CA GLU A 143 -12.48 -0.33 19.23
C GLU A 143 -13.58 -0.02 20.25
N SER A 144 -14.57 -0.92 20.42
CA SER A 144 -15.62 -0.77 21.42
C SER A 144 -15.11 -0.82 22.87
N ILE A 145 -14.07 -1.60 23.14
CA ILE A 145 -13.49 -1.77 24.49
C ILE A 145 -12.54 -0.61 24.83
N MET A 146 -11.70 -0.19 23.87
CA MET A 146 -10.69 0.85 24.07
C MET A 146 -11.25 2.27 23.91
N GLY A 147 -12.37 2.43 23.18
CA GLY A 147 -13.09 3.68 22.96
C GLY A 147 -12.71 4.38 21.65
N ALA A 148 -11.42 4.63 21.41
CA ALA A 148 -10.92 5.21 20.16
C ALA A 148 -10.00 4.23 19.42
N VAL A 149 -9.90 4.38 18.10
CA VAL A 149 -9.12 3.47 17.23
C VAL A 149 -7.64 3.53 17.58
N ASP A 150 -7.13 4.72 17.91
CA ASP A 150 -5.75 5.03 18.24
C ASP A 150 -5.46 5.04 19.76
N ALA A 151 -6.46 4.76 20.60
CA ALA A 151 -6.30 4.70 22.04
C ALA A 151 -5.26 3.63 22.42
N GLY A 152 -4.20 4.05 23.11
CA GLY A 152 -3.10 3.18 23.49
C GLY A 152 -2.18 2.77 22.34
N TRP A 153 -2.15 3.50 21.22
CA TRP A 153 -1.11 3.28 20.21
C TRP A 153 0.26 3.69 20.74
N SER A 154 1.16 2.72 20.70
CA SER A 154 2.59 2.93 20.87
C SER A 154 3.16 3.82 19.76
N GLU A 155 4.31 4.41 20.04
CA GLU A 155 5.06 5.21 19.08
C GLU A 155 5.43 4.42 17.80
N LEU A 156 5.64 3.11 17.92
CA LEU A 156 5.90 2.25 16.76
C LEU A 156 4.65 2.11 15.88
N GLU A 157 3.47 1.95 16.48
CA GLU A 157 2.20 1.85 15.75
C GLU A 157 1.85 3.16 15.05
N ARG A 158 2.08 4.31 15.69
CA ARG A 158 1.89 5.63 15.07
C ARG A 158 2.80 5.79 13.85
N ARG A 159 4.09 5.47 13.99
CA ARG A 159 5.02 5.51 12.86
C ARG A 159 4.64 4.53 11.76
N HIS A 160 4.18 3.33 12.11
CA HIS A 160 3.70 2.36 11.13
C HIS A 160 2.46 2.87 10.39
N HIS A 161 1.55 3.53 11.10
CA HIS A 161 0.38 4.18 10.54
C HIS A 161 0.78 5.29 9.57
N GLU A 162 1.62 6.23 9.98
CA GLU A 162 2.11 7.32 9.12
C GLU A 162 2.82 6.79 7.87
N GLN A 163 3.62 5.74 8.00
CA GLN A 163 4.29 5.10 6.87
C GLN A 163 3.30 4.43 5.91
N SER A 164 2.29 3.76 6.44
CA SER A 164 1.35 2.97 5.64
C SER A 164 0.22 3.81 5.06
N TRP A 165 -0.25 4.81 5.78
CA TRP A 165 -1.47 5.56 5.48
C TRP A 165 -1.26 7.06 5.33
N GLY A 166 -0.05 7.58 5.60
CA GLY A 166 0.24 9.00 5.47
C GLY A 166 -0.51 9.83 6.50
N SER A 167 -1.16 10.90 6.04
CA SER A 167 -1.94 11.82 6.86
C SER A 167 -3.38 11.37 7.13
N ILE A 168 -3.82 10.24 6.57
CA ILE A 168 -5.19 9.73 6.76
C ILE A 168 -5.40 9.38 8.24
N ALA A 169 -6.43 9.96 8.85
CA ALA A 169 -6.75 9.71 10.26
C ALA A 169 -7.08 8.23 10.55
N PRO A 170 -6.71 7.68 11.71
CA PRO A 170 -6.98 6.29 12.10
C PRO A 170 -8.44 5.85 11.94
N GLU A 171 -9.39 6.72 12.30
CA GLU A 171 -10.83 6.45 12.19
C GLU A 171 -11.26 6.29 10.73
N ARG A 172 -10.73 7.14 9.84
CA ARG A 172 -10.96 7.01 8.39
C ARG A 172 -10.30 5.77 7.84
N VAL A 173 -9.11 5.40 8.32
CA VAL A 173 -8.45 4.13 7.95
C VAL A 173 -9.30 2.92 8.33
N THR A 174 -10.04 2.94 9.45
CA THR A 174 -11.02 1.90 9.77
C THR A 174 -12.09 1.80 8.70
N LEU A 175 -12.72 2.91 8.31
CA LEU A 175 -13.77 2.93 7.29
C LEU A 175 -13.27 2.46 5.92
N VAL A 176 -12.06 2.89 5.54
CA VAL A 176 -11.38 2.49 4.30
C VAL A 176 -11.05 0.99 4.33
N SER A 177 -10.50 0.48 5.44
CA SER A 177 -10.17 -0.94 5.59
C SER A 177 -11.42 -1.81 5.48
N ASP A 178 -12.53 -1.38 6.10
CA ASP A 178 -13.82 -2.07 6.01
C ASP A 178 -14.37 -2.07 4.58
N LEU A 179 -14.24 -0.96 3.85
CA LEU A 179 -14.60 -0.88 2.44
C LEU A 179 -13.74 -1.82 1.59
N MET A 180 -12.42 -1.78 1.73
CA MET A 180 -11.49 -2.68 1.04
C MET A 180 -11.83 -4.14 1.32
N GLN A 181 -12.14 -4.48 2.57
CA GLN A 181 -12.49 -5.85 2.95
C GLN A 181 -13.80 -6.31 2.32
N ARG A 182 -14.82 -5.44 2.29
CA ARG A 182 -16.09 -5.73 1.59
C ARG A 182 -15.86 -6.02 0.11
N TYR A 183 -15.02 -5.22 -0.55
CA TYR A 183 -14.68 -5.42 -1.96
C TYR A 183 -13.81 -6.65 -2.19
N HIS A 184 -12.91 -6.98 -1.27
CA HIS A 184 -12.15 -8.22 -1.31
C HIS A 184 -13.07 -9.45 -1.24
N VAL A 185 -14.04 -9.45 -0.31
CA VAL A 185 -15.05 -10.53 -0.21
C VAL A 185 -15.89 -10.62 -1.48
N LYS A 186 -16.35 -9.50 -2.06
CA LYS A 186 -17.06 -9.49 -3.34
C LYS A 186 -16.24 -10.14 -4.46
N ARG A 187 -14.93 -9.85 -4.55
CA ARG A 187 -14.03 -10.47 -5.53
C ARG A 187 -13.89 -11.98 -5.32
N LEU A 188 -13.70 -12.43 -4.07
CA LEU A 188 -13.60 -13.86 -3.77
C LEU A 188 -14.88 -14.62 -4.15
N ILE A 189 -16.05 -14.01 -3.95
CA ILE A 189 -17.33 -14.57 -4.37
C ILE A 189 -17.41 -14.64 -5.90
N ALA A 190 -17.07 -13.56 -6.60
CA ALA A 190 -17.04 -13.51 -8.05
C ALA A 190 -16.10 -14.56 -8.67
N GLU A 191 -14.90 -14.72 -8.10
CA GLU A 191 -13.92 -15.74 -8.49
C GLU A 191 -14.45 -17.15 -8.26
N ARG A 192 -15.09 -17.41 -7.11
CA ARG A 192 -15.72 -18.69 -6.79
C ARG A 192 -16.83 -19.04 -7.79
N ASP A 193 -17.62 -18.05 -8.18
CA ASP A 193 -18.77 -18.22 -9.07
C ASP A 193 -18.36 -18.23 -10.57
N GLY A 194 -17.05 -18.10 -10.85
CA GLY A 194 -16.48 -18.19 -12.20
C GLY A 194 -16.73 -16.95 -13.06
N GLU A 195 -16.93 -15.80 -12.44
CA GLU A 195 -17.21 -14.54 -13.13
C GLU A 195 -15.98 -14.01 -13.89
N SER A 196 -16.23 -13.19 -14.90
CA SER A 196 -15.18 -12.66 -15.79
C SER A 196 -14.17 -11.81 -15.01
N PRO A 197 -12.87 -11.83 -15.37
CA PRO A 197 -11.88 -10.88 -14.87
C PRO A 197 -12.29 -9.41 -15.01
N ALA A 198 -13.12 -9.07 -16.00
CA ALA A 198 -13.67 -7.72 -16.18
C ALA A 198 -14.53 -7.27 -15.00
N LEU A 199 -15.19 -8.18 -14.29
CA LEU A 199 -15.97 -7.84 -13.10
C LEU A 199 -15.08 -7.46 -11.93
N SER A 200 -13.92 -8.12 -11.75
CA SER A 200 -12.95 -7.70 -10.74
C SER A 200 -12.52 -6.25 -10.99
N MET A 201 -12.25 -5.89 -12.25
CA MET A 201 -11.91 -4.50 -12.62
C MET A 201 -13.02 -3.51 -12.25
N HIS A 202 -14.28 -3.87 -12.52
CA HIS A 202 -15.42 -3.04 -12.14
C HIS A 202 -15.55 -2.88 -10.62
N LEU A 203 -15.26 -3.93 -9.85
CA LEU A 203 -15.23 -3.88 -8.39
C LEU A 203 -14.12 -2.96 -7.85
N ASP A 204 -12.93 -2.94 -8.47
CA ASP A 204 -11.86 -1.98 -8.11
C ASP A 204 -12.33 -0.53 -8.33
N GLN A 205 -13.00 -0.26 -9.46
CA GLN A 205 -13.51 1.07 -9.76
C GLN A 205 -14.60 1.50 -8.78
N GLN A 206 -15.59 0.65 -8.53
CA GLN A 206 -16.66 0.95 -7.57
C GLN A 206 -16.09 1.22 -6.16
N MET A 207 -15.03 0.50 -5.76
CA MET A 207 -14.34 0.76 -4.50
C MET A 207 -13.70 2.15 -4.49
N LEU A 208 -12.99 2.53 -5.55
CA LEU A 208 -12.36 3.86 -5.67
C LEU A 208 -13.40 4.99 -5.71
N GLU A 209 -14.53 4.76 -6.36
CA GLU A 209 -15.67 5.70 -6.36
C GLU A 209 -16.29 5.83 -4.95
N GLU A 210 -16.53 4.73 -4.24
CA GLU A 210 -17.01 4.78 -2.85
C GLU A 210 -16.01 5.46 -1.90
N LEU A 211 -14.70 5.31 -2.13
CA LEU A 211 -13.66 5.99 -1.35
C LEU A 211 -13.75 7.51 -1.45
N SER A 212 -14.22 8.06 -2.56
CA SER A 212 -14.42 9.51 -2.72
C SER A 212 -15.44 10.11 -1.74
N GLY A 213 -16.35 9.28 -1.20
CA GLY A 213 -17.29 9.68 -0.16
C GLY A 213 -16.73 9.59 1.27
N LEU A 214 -15.61 8.89 1.46
CA LEU A 214 -14.98 8.66 2.77
C LEU A 214 -13.74 9.52 3.00
N LEU A 215 -13.01 9.83 1.93
CA LEU A 215 -11.74 10.53 1.95
C LEU A 215 -11.84 11.87 1.22
N THR A 216 -11.12 12.87 1.71
CA THR A 216 -10.85 14.09 0.94
C THR A 216 -9.97 13.78 -0.27
N GLU A 217 -9.91 14.69 -1.25
CA GLU A 217 -9.07 14.50 -2.44
C GLU A 217 -7.59 14.20 -2.10
N PRO A 218 -6.92 14.96 -1.20
CA PRO A 218 -5.54 14.66 -0.82
C PRO A 218 -5.39 13.30 -0.15
N GLU A 219 -6.32 12.94 0.74
CA GLU A 219 -6.32 11.62 1.41
C GLU A 219 -6.55 10.48 0.41
N ARG A 220 -7.37 10.70 -0.62
CA ARG A 220 -7.58 9.70 -1.68
C ARG A 220 -6.29 9.48 -2.47
N LEU A 221 -5.57 10.55 -2.79
CA LEU A 221 -4.27 10.44 -3.49
C LEU A 221 -3.23 9.73 -2.61
N GLU A 222 -3.18 10.02 -1.30
CA GLU A 222 -2.34 9.26 -0.36
C GLU A 222 -2.71 7.77 -0.33
N PHE A 223 -4.01 7.47 -0.28
CA PHE A 223 -4.51 6.10 -0.34
C PHE A 223 -4.06 5.41 -1.62
N ILE A 224 -4.26 6.05 -2.78
CA ILE A 224 -3.85 5.48 -4.07
C ILE A 224 -2.35 5.22 -4.07
N TYR A 225 -1.55 6.21 -3.67
CA TYR A 225 -0.10 6.11 -3.65
C TYR A 225 0.42 4.96 -2.77
N ARG A 226 -0.14 4.77 -1.57
CA ARG A 226 0.39 3.80 -0.59
C ARG A 226 -0.27 2.41 -0.67
N GLN A 227 -1.56 2.35 -0.99
CA GLN A 227 -2.37 1.13 -0.85
C GLN A 227 -2.66 0.42 -2.17
N THR A 228 -2.51 1.10 -3.31
CA THR A 228 -2.76 0.48 -4.62
C THR A 228 -1.47 -0.01 -5.29
N MET A 229 -1.61 -1.02 -6.16
CA MET A 229 -0.48 -1.51 -6.95
C MET A 229 0.16 -0.43 -7.85
N PRO A 230 -0.60 0.39 -8.60
CA PRO A 230 -0.02 1.49 -9.38
C PRO A 230 0.73 2.51 -8.53
N GLY A 231 0.21 2.84 -7.35
CA GLY A 231 0.85 3.76 -6.40
C GLY A 231 2.18 3.21 -5.86
N ARG A 232 2.21 1.95 -5.43
CA ARG A 232 3.46 1.31 -4.95
C ARG A 232 4.53 1.20 -6.03
N GLN A 233 4.13 0.91 -7.27
CA GLN A 233 5.05 0.92 -8.42
C GLN A 233 5.62 2.32 -8.66
N LEU A 234 4.79 3.36 -8.56
CA LEU A 234 5.23 4.75 -8.66
C LEU A 234 6.18 5.12 -7.52
N ALA A 235 5.85 4.76 -6.27
CA ALA A 235 6.70 5.00 -5.10
C ALA A 235 8.10 4.37 -5.28
N GLN A 236 8.15 3.13 -5.75
CA GLN A 236 9.41 2.45 -6.07
C GLN A 236 10.15 3.13 -7.23
N ALA A 237 9.42 3.57 -8.25
CA ALA A 237 10.03 4.23 -9.40
C ALA A 237 10.62 5.61 -9.05
N LEU A 238 9.99 6.33 -8.12
CA LEU A 238 10.45 7.63 -7.63
C LEU A 238 11.55 7.52 -6.56
N GLU A 239 11.99 6.32 -6.18
CA GLU A 239 13.03 6.14 -5.16
C GLU A 239 14.35 6.82 -5.55
N GLY A 240 14.72 7.90 -4.87
CA GLY A 240 15.92 8.68 -5.20
C GLY A 240 15.71 9.70 -6.34
N VAL A 241 14.47 9.94 -6.77
CA VAL A 241 14.09 11.09 -7.60
C VAL A 241 13.56 12.17 -6.66
N GLU A 242 14.14 13.37 -6.71
CA GLU A 242 13.63 14.50 -5.95
C GLU A 242 12.33 15.00 -6.59
N VAL A 243 11.22 14.86 -5.87
CA VAL A 243 9.86 15.25 -6.30
C VAL A 243 9.22 16.00 -5.14
N SER A 244 8.67 17.18 -5.43
CA SER A 244 7.85 17.95 -4.50
C SER A 244 6.49 17.28 -4.26
N ASP A 245 5.80 17.63 -3.16
CA ASP A 245 4.49 17.05 -2.86
C ASP A 245 3.47 17.33 -3.98
N ASP A 246 3.47 18.53 -4.55
CA ASP A 246 2.57 18.90 -5.66
C ASP A 246 2.84 18.11 -6.94
N GLU A 247 4.12 17.85 -7.25
CA GLU A 247 4.51 16.99 -8.38
C GLU A 247 4.11 15.54 -8.11
N LEU A 248 4.32 15.04 -6.89
CA LEU A 248 3.97 13.67 -6.50
C LEU A 248 2.47 13.42 -6.72
N TRP A 249 1.62 14.33 -6.27
CA TRP A 249 0.16 14.18 -6.40
C TRP A 249 -0.32 14.22 -7.84
N GLN A 250 0.30 15.04 -8.69
CA GLN A 250 0.03 15.03 -10.13
C GLN A 250 0.47 13.71 -10.79
N LEU A 251 1.63 13.17 -10.40
CA LEU A 251 2.10 11.87 -10.90
C LEU A 251 1.17 10.71 -10.48
N VAL A 252 0.65 10.74 -9.25
CA VAL A 252 -0.30 9.72 -8.76
C VAL A 252 -1.58 9.74 -9.57
N ASP A 253 -2.15 10.92 -9.82
CA ASP A 253 -3.35 11.09 -10.66
C ASP A 253 -3.08 10.62 -12.11
N HIS A 254 -1.95 11.00 -12.70
CA HIS A 254 -1.53 10.53 -14.03
C HIS A 254 -1.40 9.01 -14.09
N GLN A 255 -0.78 8.39 -13.08
CA GLN A 255 -0.61 6.94 -13.03
C GLN A 255 -1.93 6.20 -12.85
N GLN A 256 -2.87 6.78 -12.09
CA GLN A 256 -4.22 6.26 -11.96
C GLN A 256 -4.94 6.27 -13.32
N ARG A 257 -4.91 7.40 -14.05
CA ARG A 257 -5.54 7.50 -15.37
C ARG A 257 -4.94 6.52 -16.39
N LEU A 258 -3.61 6.32 -16.36
CA LEU A 258 -2.95 5.29 -17.16
C LEU A 258 -3.44 3.89 -16.82
N HIS A 259 -3.61 3.60 -15.53
CA HIS A 259 -4.14 2.32 -15.08
C HIS A 259 -5.57 2.13 -15.59
N GLU A 260 -6.46 3.10 -15.38
CA GLU A 260 -7.84 3.07 -15.86
C GLU A 260 -7.93 2.86 -17.38
N GLN A 261 -7.02 3.49 -18.16
CA GLN A 261 -6.96 3.31 -19.61
C GLN A 261 -6.57 1.88 -19.99
N ARG A 262 -5.54 1.31 -19.35
CA ARG A 262 -5.12 -0.08 -19.60
C ARG A 262 -6.22 -1.09 -19.26
N MET A 263 -7.09 -0.75 -18.32
CA MET A 263 -8.23 -1.55 -17.92
C MET A 263 -9.44 -1.37 -18.86
N GLY A 264 -9.32 -0.55 -19.91
CA GLY A 264 -10.35 -0.34 -20.92
C GLY A 264 -11.49 0.57 -20.47
N LEU A 265 -11.33 1.27 -19.34
CA LEU A 265 -12.34 2.21 -18.83
C LEU A 265 -12.39 3.50 -19.66
N HIS A 266 -11.28 3.85 -20.31
CA HIS A 266 -11.17 4.98 -21.23
C HIS A 266 -11.12 4.49 -22.69
N ALA A 267 -12.09 3.65 -23.09
CA ALA A 267 -12.18 3.15 -24.47
C ALA A 267 -12.28 4.29 -25.51
N ASP A 268 -12.81 5.44 -25.11
CA ASP A 268 -13.03 6.61 -25.96
C ASP A 268 -11.80 7.52 -26.07
N ASN A 269 -10.78 7.33 -25.23
CA ASN A 269 -9.53 8.10 -25.29
C ASN A 269 -8.31 7.20 -25.58
N PRO A 270 -8.06 6.86 -26.85
CA PRO A 270 -6.88 6.09 -27.25
C PRO A 270 -5.56 6.84 -27.02
N ASP A 271 -5.63 8.17 -26.94
CA ASP A 271 -4.48 9.06 -26.96
C ASP A 271 -3.99 9.41 -25.55
N LEU A 272 -4.80 9.09 -24.53
CA LEU A 272 -4.58 9.39 -23.12
C LEU A 272 -3.19 8.96 -22.60
N ARG A 273 -2.66 7.81 -23.05
CA ARG A 273 -1.32 7.35 -22.64
C ARG A 273 -0.26 8.35 -23.03
N PHE A 274 -0.30 8.82 -24.27
CA PHE A 274 0.69 9.72 -24.80
C PHE A 274 0.58 11.11 -24.16
N ASP A 275 -0.64 11.62 -24.00
CA ASP A 275 -0.90 12.88 -23.31
C ASP A 275 -0.37 12.86 -21.88
N ILE A 276 -0.54 11.74 -21.16
CA ILE A 276 0.00 11.58 -19.81
C ILE A 276 1.53 11.55 -19.81
N LEU A 277 2.16 10.88 -20.76
CA LEU A 277 3.63 10.86 -20.87
C LEU A 277 4.19 12.26 -21.14
N LEU A 278 3.52 13.06 -21.98
CA LEU A 278 3.87 14.47 -22.19
C LEU A 278 3.72 15.28 -20.91
N ALA A 279 2.59 15.15 -20.21
CA ALA A 279 2.35 15.87 -18.96
C ALA A 279 3.36 15.47 -17.85
N GLN A 280 3.76 14.19 -17.79
CA GLN A 280 4.82 13.71 -16.89
C GLN A 280 6.19 14.30 -17.24
N ARG A 281 6.52 14.41 -18.54
CA ARG A 281 7.73 15.09 -18.98
C ARG A 281 7.72 16.57 -18.59
N ASP A 282 6.63 17.28 -18.83
CA ASP A 282 6.51 18.70 -18.50
C ASP A 282 6.67 18.95 -17.00
N LEU A 283 6.14 18.03 -16.18
CA LEU A 283 6.23 18.08 -14.74
C LEU A 283 7.64 17.79 -14.21
N LEU A 284 8.25 16.70 -14.68
CA LEU A 284 9.51 16.21 -14.12
C LEU A 284 10.75 16.80 -14.80
N GLY A 285 10.61 17.30 -16.02
CA GLY A 285 11.74 17.57 -16.90
C GLY A 285 12.37 16.27 -17.42
N GLU A 286 13.29 16.42 -18.37
CA GLU A 286 13.82 15.27 -19.13
C GLU A 286 14.65 14.32 -18.29
N GLU A 287 15.53 14.83 -17.41
CA GLU A 287 16.42 13.97 -16.61
C GLU A 287 15.65 13.07 -15.63
N ARG A 288 14.69 13.65 -14.89
CA ARG A 288 13.86 12.89 -13.94
C ARG A 288 12.89 11.96 -14.68
N MET A 289 12.40 12.36 -15.87
CA MET A 289 11.56 11.52 -16.71
C MET A 289 12.31 10.31 -17.29
N ASP A 290 13.57 10.46 -17.70
CA ASP A 290 14.42 9.34 -18.16
C ASP A 290 14.56 8.29 -17.05
N VAL A 291 14.84 8.71 -15.82
CA VAL A 291 14.93 7.80 -14.66
C VAL A 291 13.59 7.11 -14.39
N LEU A 292 12.49 7.86 -14.44
CA LEU A 292 11.14 7.29 -14.25
C LEU A 292 10.83 6.24 -15.31
N LEU A 293 11.07 6.53 -16.59
CA LEU A 293 10.77 5.62 -17.70
C LEU A 293 11.62 4.36 -17.67
N GLN A 294 12.91 4.46 -17.33
CA GLN A 294 13.78 3.28 -17.17
C GLN A 294 13.26 2.29 -16.12
N ARG A 295 12.56 2.79 -15.09
CA ARG A 295 12.04 1.98 -13.98
C ARG A 295 10.61 1.50 -14.19
N THR A 296 9.81 2.25 -14.93
CA THR A 296 8.36 2.00 -15.07
C THR A 296 7.96 1.41 -16.43
N ASP A 297 8.73 1.65 -17.49
CA ASP A 297 8.46 1.17 -18.83
C ASP A 297 9.54 0.17 -19.29
N PRO A 298 9.27 -1.15 -19.25
CA PRO A 298 10.21 -2.16 -19.70
C PRO A 298 10.62 -2.04 -21.18
N HIS A 299 9.81 -1.37 -22.01
CA HIS A 299 10.13 -1.16 -23.42
C HIS A 299 11.06 0.02 -23.63
N PHE A 300 11.06 1.00 -22.72
CA PHE A 300 11.94 2.17 -22.81
C PHE A 300 13.41 1.75 -22.83
N THR A 301 13.85 0.99 -21.81
CA THR A 301 15.24 0.54 -21.73
C THR A 301 15.60 -0.38 -22.90
N ARG A 302 14.73 -1.33 -23.24
CA ARG A 302 14.95 -2.26 -24.36
C ARG A 302 15.05 -1.56 -25.70
N PHE A 303 14.27 -0.50 -25.92
CA PHE A 303 14.33 0.31 -27.13
C PHE A 303 15.74 0.88 -27.35
N PHE A 304 16.35 1.46 -26.31
CA PHE A 304 17.70 1.99 -26.42
C PHE A 304 18.78 0.89 -26.47
N GLU A 305 18.56 -0.25 -25.82
CA GLU A 305 19.45 -1.42 -25.91
C GLU A 305 19.46 -2.03 -27.33
N GLU A 306 18.30 -2.19 -27.96
CA GLU A 306 18.16 -2.77 -29.30
C GLU A 306 18.70 -1.83 -30.39
N LEU A 307 18.48 -0.53 -30.25
CA LEU A 307 18.94 0.46 -31.24
C LEU A 307 20.42 0.80 -31.10
N GLY A 308 21.04 0.42 -29.98
CA GLY A 308 22.45 0.64 -29.71
C GLY A 308 22.79 2.09 -29.36
N SER A 309 23.76 2.25 -28.46
CA SER A 309 24.31 3.55 -28.06
C SER A 309 25.32 4.05 -29.08
N SER A 310 24.87 4.65 -30.19
CA SER A 310 25.77 5.44 -31.04
C SER A 310 25.35 6.91 -31.07
N GLY A 311 26.23 7.79 -30.60
CA GLY A 311 26.10 9.25 -30.73
C GLY A 311 25.37 9.95 -29.58
N GLU A 312 25.11 11.25 -29.79
CA GLU A 312 24.42 12.18 -28.87
C GLU A 312 23.02 11.69 -28.43
N ALA A 313 22.41 10.76 -29.18
CA ALA A 313 21.19 10.03 -28.80
C ALA A 313 21.28 9.23 -27.48
N SER A 314 22.50 9.05 -26.95
CA SER A 314 22.75 8.40 -25.64
C SER A 314 22.72 9.37 -24.45
N ALA A 315 22.67 10.69 -24.69
CA ALA A 315 22.47 11.67 -23.63
C ALA A 315 21.01 11.61 -23.12
N GLY A 316 20.81 11.59 -21.79
CA GLY A 316 19.51 11.36 -21.16
C GLY A 316 18.37 12.26 -21.68
N ALA A 317 18.67 13.52 -21.98
CA ALA A 317 17.75 14.51 -22.57
C ALA A 317 17.10 14.03 -23.89
N HIS A 318 17.92 13.56 -24.83
CA HIS A 318 17.44 13.14 -26.16
C HIS A 318 16.74 11.78 -26.17
N ARG A 319 16.92 10.96 -25.12
CA ARG A 319 16.26 9.66 -25.00
C ARG A 319 14.77 9.81 -24.74
N VAL A 320 14.37 10.73 -23.87
CA VAL A 320 12.94 10.97 -23.59
C VAL A 320 12.24 11.47 -24.84
N ASP A 321 12.82 12.45 -25.54
CA ASP A 321 12.27 12.99 -26.79
C ASP A 321 12.09 11.92 -27.87
N LEU A 322 13.12 11.11 -28.10
CA LEU A 322 13.08 10.04 -29.09
C LEU A 322 12.05 8.96 -28.74
N TRP A 323 11.92 8.61 -27.46
CA TRP A 323 10.89 7.68 -27.00
C TRP A 323 9.47 8.23 -27.18
N LEU A 324 9.26 9.51 -26.89
CA LEU A 324 7.99 10.18 -27.13
C LEU A 324 7.67 10.23 -28.63
N ALA A 325 8.66 10.54 -29.47
CA ALA A 325 8.50 10.51 -30.92
C ALA A 325 8.12 9.10 -31.42
N HIS A 326 8.78 8.06 -30.91
CA HIS A 326 8.41 6.66 -31.21
C HIS A 326 6.99 6.32 -30.74
N SER A 327 6.60 6.77 -29.55
CA SER A 327 5.26 6.56 -28.99
C SER A 327 4.18 7.22 -29.84
N ALA A 328 4.42 8.45 -30.30
CA ALA A 328 3.52 9.19 -31.20
C ALA A 328 3.34 8.48 -32.55
N LEU A 329 4.43 8.01 -33.16
CA LEU A 329 4.37 7.21 -34.41
C LEU A 329 3.54 5.93 -34.22
N THR A 330 3.71 5.26 -33.08
CA THR A 330 2.98 4.03 -32.75
C THR A 330 1.48 4.30 -32.58
N GLN A 331 1.14 5.40 -31.91
CA GLN A 331 -0.24 5.84 -31.69
C GLN A 331 -0.94 6.21 -33.00
N GLU A 332 -0.28 6.98 -33.86
CA GLU A 332 -0.81 7.36 -35.17
C GLU A 332 -1.03 6.11 -36.05
N LEU A 333 -0.09 5.15 -36.02
CA LEU A 333 -0.26 3.87 -36.70
C LEU A 333 -1.44 3.06 -36.17
N GLN A 334 -1.68 3.06 -34.86
CA GLN A 334 -2.85 2.44 -34.26
C GLN A 334 -4.16 3.15 -34.65
N ALA A 335 -4.15 4.48 -34.77
CA ALA A 335 -5.29 5.26 -35.25
C ALA A 335 -5.61 4.91 -36.72
N LEU A 336 -4.60 4.81 -37.58
CA LEU A 336 -4.76 4.37 -38.97
C LEU A 336 -5.30 2.94 -39.05
N ARG A 337 -4.81 2.03 -38.21
CA ARG A 337 -5.31 0.65 -38.15
C ARG A 337 -6.80 0.59 -37.79
N ARG A 338 -7.24 1.45 -36.88
CA ARG A 338 -8.66 1.55 -36.49
C ARG A 338 -9.53 2.12 -37.61
N SER A 339 -9.04 3.13 -38.33
CA SER A 339 -9.80 3.77 -39.42
C SER A 339 -9.84 2.93 -40.71
N ALA A 340 -8.74 2.28 -41.09
CA ALA A 340 -8.64 1.46 -42.29
C ALA A 340 -9.28 0.06 -42.13
N GLY A 341 -9.49 -0.39 -40.89
CA GLY A 341 -10.03 -1.70 -40.56
C GLY A 341 -9.01 -2.83 -40.74
N ALA A 342 -9.51 -4.07 -40.88
CA ALA A 342 -8.67 -5.26 -40.94
C ALA A 342 -8.03 -5.52 -42.32
N ASP A 343 -8.23 -4.66 -43.32
CA ASP A 343 -7.70 -4.84 -44.67
C ASP A 343 -6.24 -4.35 -44.79
N PRO A 344 -5.27 -5.27 -45.01
CA PRO A 344 -3.86 -4.95 -45.23
C PRO A 344 -3.58 -3.86 -46.26
N ALA A 345 -4.29 -3.89 -47.39
CA ALA A 345 -4.00 -3.02 -48.52
C ALA A 345 -4.43 -1.58 -48.23
N ARG A 346 -5.62 -1.41 -47.63
CA ARG A 346 -6.12 -0.10 -47.19
C ARG A 346 -5.24 0.52 -46.12
N LEU A 347 -4.75 -0.28 -45.17
CA LEU A 347 -3.89 0.20 -44.12
C LEU A 347 -2.50 0.60 -44.65
N ALA A 348 -1.94 -0.16 -45.60
CA ALA A 348 -0.69 0.21 -46.28
C ALA A 348 -0.85 1.53 -47.08
N GLU A 349 -1.97 1.70 -47.78
CA GLU A 349 -2.29 2.94 -48.49
C GLU A 349 -2.45 4.13 -47.52
N ALA A 350 -3.17 3.95 -46.42
CA ALA A 350 -3.35 4.99 -45.40
C ALA A 350 -2.03 5.37 -44.69
N THR A 351 -1.15 4.41 -44.44
CA THR A 351 0.19 4.64 -43.87
C THR A 351 1.08 5.41 -44.85
N ARG A 352 0.99 5.12 -46.14
CA ARG A 352 1.71 5.89 -47.17
C ARG A 352 1.13 7.31 -47.31
N ALA A 353 -0.19 7.44 -47.32
CA ALA A 353 -0.86 8.72 -47.50
C ALA A 353 -0.64 9.70 -46.33
N SER A 354 -0.42 9.18 -45.12
CA SER A 354 -0.07 9.99 -43.93
C SER A 354 1.38 10.47 -43.94
N GLY A 355 2.27 9.86 -44.73
CA GLY A 355 3.70 10.18 -44.72
C GLY A 355 4.42 9.73 -43.45
N LEU A 356 3.84 8.77 -42.72
CA LEU A 356 4.32 8.34 -41.40
C LEU A 356 5.68 7.66 -41.46
N VAL A 357 6.00 7.00 -42.58
CA VAL A 357 7.31 6.40 -42.82
C VAL A 357 8.37 7.48 -43.02
N GLU A 358 8.09 8.49 -43.83
CA GLU A 358 8.97 9.62 -44.10
C GLU A 358 9.16 10.48 -42.85
N GLN A 359 8.14 10.59 -42.01
CA GLN A 359 8.24 11.22 -40.69
C GLN A 359 9.14 10.39 -39.76
N ALA A 360 8.93 9.08 -39.67
CA ALA A 360 9.76 8.19 -38.86
C ALA A 360 11.23 8.23 -39.33
N HIS A 361 11.48 8.18 -40.64
CA HIS A 361 12.82 8.29 -41.21
C HIS A 361 13.49 9.60 -40.81
N ARG A 362 12.84 10.74 -41.05
CA ARG A 362 13.38 12.07 -40.68
C ARG A 362 13.68 12.15 -39.18
N LEU A 363 12.73 11.78 -38.32
CA LEU A 363 12.91 11.82 -36.88
C LEU A 363 14.12 10.98 -36.44
N MET A 364 14.17 9.71 -36.86
CA MET A 364 15.24 8.80 -36.43
C MET A 364 16.61 9.24 -36.96
N THR A 365 16.67 9.78 -38.18
CA THR A 365 17.89 10.34 -38.77
C THR A 365 18.32 11.63 -38.08
N ASP A 366 17.38 12.50 -37.68
CA ASP A 366 17.67 13.73 -36.94
C ASP A 366 18.24 13.41 -35.54
N PHE A 367 17.78 12.33 -34.89
CA PHE A 367 18.25 11.92 -33.57
C PHE A 367 19.60 11.19 -33.59
N GLY A 368 19.82 10.27 -34.54
CA GLY A 368 20.98 9.36 -34.49
C GLY A 368 21.69 9.13 -35.83
N GLY A 369 21.33 9.87 -36.88
CA GLY A 369 21.82 9.68 -38.24
C GLY A 369 21.22 8.46 -38.94
N GLU A 370 21.64 8.23 -40.18
CA GLU A 370 21.08 7.14 -41.00
C GLU A 370 21.33 5.75 -40.41
N ASP A 371 22.47 5.52 -39.76
CA ASP A 371 22.75 4.24 -39.09
C ASP A 371 21.75 3.94 -37.97
N PHE A 372 21.21 4.99 -37.31
CA PHE A 372 20.17 4.85 -36.29
C PHE A 372 18.82 4.50 -36.92
N TRP A 373 18.45 5.18 -38.01
CA TRP A 373 17.25 4.83 -38.78
C TRP A 373 17.29 3.39 -39.28
N GLU A 374 18.42 2.93 -39.84
CA GLU A 374 18.55 1.57 -40.35
C GLU A 374 18.32 0.53 -39.25
N ARG A 375 18.92 0.72 -38.06
CA ARG A 375 18.66 -0.13 -36.88
C ARG A 375 17.23 -0.03 -36.38
N TYR A 376 16.65 1.17 -36.34
CA TYR A 376 15.25 1.35 -35.96
C TYR A 376 14.32 0.60 -36.91
N ARG A 377 14.51 0.79 -38.22
CA ARG A 377 13.75 0.12 -39.27
C ARG A 377 13.86 -1.40 -39.14
N GLU A 378 15.01 -1.93 -38.72
CA GLU A 378 15.28 -3.37 -38.53
C GLU A 378 14.88 -3.94 -37.15
N SER A 379 14.62 -3.09 -36.17
CA SER A 379 14.21 -3.46 -34.80
C SER A 379 12.77 -4.03 -34.71
N GLY A 380 12.43 -4.66 -33.58
CA GLY A 380 11.06 -5.09 -33.30
C GLY A 380 10.06 -3.93 -33.25
N TYR A 381 10.53 -2.72 -32.91
CA TYR A 381 9.72 -1.52 -32.73
C TYR A 381 9.19 -0.91 -34.04
N ALA A 382 9.91 -1.12 -35.15
CA ALA A 382 9.44 -0.74 -36.48
C ALA A 382 8.83 -1.91 -37.25
N ALA A 383 8.59 -3.08 -36.63
CA ALA A 383 8.18 -4.27 -37.36
C ALA A 383 6.86 -4.06 -38.13
N THR A 384 5.91 -3.35 -37.54
CA THR A 384 4.65 -3.01 -38.19
C THR A 384 4.89 -2.03 -39.35
N LEU A 385 5.70 -0.98 -39.15
CA LEU A 385 6.09 -0.03 -40.21
C LEU A 385 6.81 -0.72 -41.37
N ARG A 386 7.74 -1.63 -41.07
CA ARG A 386 8.47 -2.43 -42.05
C ARG A 386 7.54 -3.33 -42.85
N TRP A 387 6.58 -3.97 -42.19
CA TRP A 387 5.59 -4.79 -42.88
C TRP A 387 4.78 -3.94 -43.87
N TYR A 388 4.36 -2.73 -43.49
CA TYR A 388 3.65 -1.84 -44.42
C TYR A 388 4.51 -1.40 -45.59
N LEU A 389 5.79 -1.08 -45.37
CA LEU A 389 6.74 -0.78 -46.46
C LEU A 389 6.84 -1.94 -47.46
N GLN A 390 6.91 -3.18 -46.97
CA GLN A 390 6.96 -4.36 -47.83
C GLN A 390 5.68 -4.56 -48.64
N VAL A 391 4.50 -4.40 -48.01
CA VAL A 391 3.21 -4.49 -48.71
C VAL A 391 3.04 -3.36 -49.72
N ALA A 392 3.48 -2.15 -49.37
CA ALA A 392 3.50 -0.97 -50.23
C ALA A 392 4.34 -1.21 -51.50
N ASP A 393 5.47 -1.92 -51.38
CA ASP A 393 6.37 -2.27 -52.49
C ASP A 393 5.91 -3.49 -53.31
N GLY A 394 4.67 -3.97 -53.07
CA GLY A 394 4.04 -5.04 -53.84
C GLY A 394 4.36 -6.45 -53.35
N ALA A 395 4.93 -6.61 -52.15
CA ALA A 395 5.05 -7.93 -51.53
C ALA A 395 3.67 -8.48 -51.17
N ASP A 396 3.44 -9.78 -51.42
CA ASP A 396 2.17 -10.42 -51.07
C ASP A 396 2.01 -10.43 -49.53
N PRO A 397 1.00 -9.73 -48.97
CA PRO A 397 0.74 -9.67 -47.53
C PRO A 397 0.42 -11.03 -46.91
N ARG A 398 0.18 -12.07 -47.72
CA ARG A 398 -0.08 -13.46 -47.29
C ARG A 398 1.15 -14.37 -47.30
N SER A 399 2.28 -13.91 -47.85
CA SER A 399 3.47 -14.75 -48.07
C SER A 399 4.42 -14.84 -46.87
N ARG A 400 4.22 -14.01 -45.83
CA ARG A 400 4.89 -14.12 -44.52
C ARG A 400 3.88 -13.79 -43.42
N SER A 401 4.11 -14.32 -42.22
CA SER A 401 3.35 -14.08 -40.99
C SER A 401 2.82 -12.65 -40.96
N GLY A 402 1.49 -12.49 -40.80
CA GLY A 402 0.80 -11.20 -40.80
C GLY A 402 1.42 -10.18 -39.84
N PRO A 403 0.91 -8.93 -39.79
CA PRO A 403 1.49 -7.90 -38.95
C PRO A 403 1.66 -8.44 -37.52
N PRO A 404 2.83 -8.27 -36.89
CA PRO A 404 3.04 -8.75 -35.53
C PRO A 404 1.92 -8.23 -34.63
N ARG A 405 1.37 -9.13 -33.82
CA ARG A 405 0.18 -8.85 -33.00
C ARG A 405 0.45 -7.81 -31.95
#